data_AF-A0A9X2YDK2-F1
#
_entry.id   AF-A0A9X2YDK2-F1
#
_cell.length_a   1.000
_cell.length_b   1.000
_cell.length_c   1.000
_cell.angle_alpha   90.00
_cell.angle_beta   90.00
_cell.angle_gamma   90.00
#
_symmetry.space_group_name_H-M   'P 1'
#
loop_
_entity.id
_entity.type
_entity.pdbx_description
1 polymer ?
#
loop_
_entity_poly.entity_id
_entity_poly.type
_entity_poly.pdbx_seq_one_letter_code
_entity_poly.pdbx_strand_id
1 'polypeptide(L)'
;MITWVTAVLIALLVAAVLLVALWAYQTANRLDRLHVRYDLSWQALDGALARRAVVARAVAVDAYGVGPDGKRLAALADAAERAPRGAREVAENELSSALARVDP
;
A
#
# COMPACT_ATOMS: atom_id res chain seq x y z
N MET A 1 -61.24 5.68 1.03
CA MET A 1 -60.30 6.43 0.17
C MET A 1 -58.93 6.67 0.84
N ILE A 2 -58.88 7.10 2.10
CA ILE A 2 -57.62 7.39 2.83
C ILE A 2 -56.70 6.17 2.98
N THR A 3 -57.25 4.96 3.22
CA THR A 3 -56.47 3.72 3.42
C THR A 3 -55.61 3.30 2.22
N TRP A 4 -56.13 3.50 1.00
CA TRP A 4 -55.39 3.23 -0.23
C TRP A 4 -54.25 4.24 -0.42
N VAL A 5 -54.49 5.51 -0.11
CA VAL A 5 -53.45 6.55 -0.16
C VAL A 5 -52.33 6.24 0.85
N THR A 6 -52.67 5.85 2.08
CA THR A 6 -51.65 5.46 3.08
C THR A 6 -50.85 4.23 2.66
N ALA A 7 -51.51 3.22 2.06
CA ALA A 7 -50.83 2.03 1.56
C ALA A 7 -49.84 2.37 0.44
N VAL A 8 -50.23 3.25 -0.49
CA VAL A 8 -49.36 3.74 -1.58
C VAL A 8 -48.17 4.52 -1.02
N LEU A 9 -48.39 5.40 -0.04
CA LEU A 9 -47.30 6.16 0.58
C LEU A 9 -46.30 5.24 1.30
N ILE A 10 -46.78 4.24 2.02
CA ILE A 10 -45.90 3.25 2.67
C ILE A 10 -45.12 2.46 1.62
N ALA A 11 -45.78 2.01 0.55
CA ALA A 11 -45.11 1.28 -0.53
C ALA A 11 -44.01 2.12 -1.21
N LEU A 12 -44.29 3.39 -1.48
CA LEU A 12 -43.30 4.33 -2.04
C LEU A 12 -42.13 4.56 -1.08
N LEU A 13 -42.41 4.73 0.22
CA LEU A 13 -41.37 4.88 1.22
C LEU A 13 -40.48 3.63 1.29
N VAL A 14 -41.08 2.44 1.32
CA VAL A 14 -40.33 1.17 1.31
C VAL A 14 -39.50 1.05 0.04
N ALA A 15 -40.07 1.35 -1.13
CA ALA A 15 -39.34 1.33 -2.39
C ALA A 15 -38.16 2.30 -2.38
N ALA A 16 -38.35 3.53 -1.88
CA ALA A 16 -37.28 4.51 -1.75
C ALA A 16 -36.16 4.02 -0.82
N VAL A 17 -36.51 3.43 0.34
CA VAL A 17 -35.53 2.85 1.27
C VAL A 17 -34.75 1.71 0.62
N LEU A 18 -35.42 0.82 -0.13
CA LEU A 18 -34.76 -0.29 -0.83
C LEU A 18 -33.79 0.21 -1.92
N LEU A 19 -34.18 1.25 -2.67
CA LEU A 19 -33.31 1.87 -3.67
C LEU A 19 -32.05 2.48 -3.04
N VAL A 20 -32.21 3.21 -1.92
CA VAL A 20 -31.08 3.78 -1.19
C VAL A 20 -30.17 2.69 -0.62
N ALA A 21 -30.75 1.63 -0.05
CA ALA A 21 -30.00 0.50 0.47
C ALA A 21 -29.19 -0.20 -0.64
N LEU A 22 -29.78 -0.41 -1.81
CA LEU A 22 -29.11 -0.99 -2.96
C LEU A 22 -27.97 -0.10 -3.47
N TRP A 23 -28.21 1.21 -3.57
CA TRP A 23 -27.18 2.19 -3.97
C TRP A 23 -26.01 2.24 -2.98
N ALA A 24 -26.31 2.24 -1.68
CA ALA A 24 -25.30 2.22 -0.63
C ALA A 24 -24.47 0.92 -0.67
N TYR A 25 -25.13 -0.22 -0.87
CA TYR A 25 -24.46 -1.52 -1.01
C TYR A 25 -23.51 -1.56 -2.23
N GLN A 26 -23.96 -1.06 -3.38
CA GLN A 26 -23.11 -0.96 -4.58
C GLN A 26 -21.89 -0.04 -4.34
N THR A 27 -22.11 1.09 -3.67
CA THR A 27 -21.05 2.03 -3.32
C THR A 27 -20.03 1.39 -2.38
N ALA A 28 -20.49 0.69 -1.35
CA ALA A 28 -19.64 -0.05 -0.42
C ALA A 28 -18.82 -1.12 -1.15
N ASN A 29 -19.43 -1.93 -2.01
CA ASN A 29 -18.70 -2.93 -2.81
C ASN A 29 -17.68 -2.32 -3.77
N ARG A 30 -17.96 -1.14 -4.33
CA ARG A 30 -17.01 -0.43 -5.18
C ARG A 30 -15.82 0.07 -4.37
N LEU A 31 -16.06 0.63 -3.18
CA LEU A 31 -15.00 1.06 -2.27
C LEU A 31 -14.16 -0.11 -1.79
N ASP A 32 -14.78 -1.22 -1.42
CA ASP A 32 -14.09 -2.46 -1.01
C ASP A 32 -13.16 -2.98 -2.11
N ARG A 33 -13.64 -3.07 -3.36
CA ARG A 33 -12.79 -3.46 -4.51
C ARG A 33 -11.64 -2.49 -4.79
N LEU A 34 -11.79 -1.21 -4.44
CA LEU A 34 -10.69 -0.24 -4.56
C LEU A 34 -9.70 -0.40 -3.41
N HIS A 35 -10.19 -0.68 -2.20
CA HIS A 35 -9.38 -0.94 -1.02
C HIS A 35 -8.50 -2.17 -1.21
N VAL A 36 -9.09 -3.29 -1.68
CA VAL A 36 -8.33 -4.52 -1.97
C VAL A 36 -7.24 -4.28 -3.02
N ARG A 37 -7.54 -3.54 -4.10
CA ARG A 37 -6.53 -3.21 -5.12
C ARG A 37 -5.41 -2.32 -4.58
N TYR A 38 -5.75 -1.37 -3.71
CA TYR A 38 -4.78 -0.52 -3.04
C TYR A 38 -3.88 -1.34 -2.10
N ASP A 39 -4.44 -2.28 -1.34
CA ASP A 39 -3.65 -3.13 -0.46
C ASP A 39 -2.72 -4.06 -1.25
N LEU A 40 -3.22 -4.65 -2.34
CA LEU A 40 -2.42 -5.49 -3.23
C LEU A 40 -1.28 -4.71 -3.90
N SER A 41 -1.54 -3.48 -4.36
CA SER A 41 -0.47 -2.65 -4.94
C SER A 41 0.59 -2.28 -3.91
N TRP A 42 0.18 -2.01 -2.67
CA TRP A 42 1.11 -1.80 -1.56
C TRP A 42 1.94 -3.07 -1.30
N GLN A 43 1.30 -4.24 -1.17
CA GLN A 43 2.03 -5.50 -0.93
C GLN A 43 3.02 -5.81 -2.05
N ALA A 44 2.65 -5.56 -3.31
CA ALA A 44 3.55 -5.74 -4.44
C ALA A 44 4.76 -4.78 -4.39
N LEU A 45 4.54 -3.52 -4.03
CA LEU A 45 5.61 -2.53 -3.84
C LEU A 45 6.54 -2.93 -2.70
N ASP A 46 5.99 -3.25 -1.53
CA ASP A 46 6.76 -3.64 -0.35
C ASP A 46 7.60 -4.91 -0.62
N GLY A 47 7.02 -5.91 -1.29
CA GLY A 47 7.74 -7.10 -1.72
C GLY A 47 8.87 -6.81 -2.71
N ALA A 48 8.71 -5.83 -3.61
CA ALA A 48 9.77 -5.42 -4.52
C ALA A 48 10.92 -4.70 -3.81
N LEU A 49 10.61 -3.80 -2.86
CA LEU A 49 11.60 -3.09 -2.05
C LEU A 49 12.37 -4.05 -1.12
N ALA A 50 11.69 -5.02 -0.50
CA ALA A 50 12.33 -6.03 0.33
C ALA A 50 13.36 -6.86 -0.47
N ARG A 51 13.03 -7.27 -1.70
CA ARG A 51 14.00 -7.95 -2.59
C ARG A 51 15.19 -7.05 -2.93
N ARG A 52 14.96 -5.77 -3.19
CA ARG A 52 16.02 -4.79 -3.46
C ARG A 52 16.95 -4.61 -2.26
N ALA A 53 16.42 -4.55 -1.04
CA ALA A 53 17.22 -4.45 0.18
C ALA A 53 18.14 -5.68 0.39
N VAL A 54 17.64 -6.89 0.10
CA VAL A 54 18.46 -8.12 0.13
C VAL A 54 19.62 -8.03 -0.87
N VAL A 55 19.33 -7.63 -2.12
CA VAL A 55 20.36 -7.45 -3.14
C VAL A 55 21.37 -6.38 -2.73
N ALA A 56 20.93 -5.25 -2.17
CA ALA A 56 21.82 -4.19 -1.70
C ALA A 56 22.76 -4.66 -0.58
N ARG A 57 22.28 -5.52 0.34
CA ARG A 57 23.13 -6.16 1.35
C ARG A 57 24.15 -7.11 0.73
N ALA A 58 23.76 -7.88 -0.27
CA ALA A 58 24.69 -8.76 -0.99
C ALA A 58 25.79 -7.95 -1.70
N VAL A 59 25.40 -6.87 -2.40
CA VAL A 59 26.34 -5.92 -3.03
C VAL A 59 27.26 -5.27 -2.00
N ALA A 60 26.76 -4.92 -0.81
CA ALA A 60 27.58 -4.35 0.26
C ALA A 60 28.69 -5.31 0.72
N VAL A 61 28.38 -6.60 0.84
CA VAL A 61 29.36 -7.63 1.22
C VAL A 61 30.34 -7.87 0.07
N ASP A 62 29.87 -7.90 -1.17
CA ASP A 62 30.71 -8.17 -2.35
C ASP A 62 31.70 -7.02 -2.64
N ALA A 63 31.22 -5.77 -2.64
CA ALA A 63 32.04 -4.61 -3.00
C ALA A 63 32.97 -4.14 -1.88
N TYR A 64 32.54 -4.23 -0.61
CA TYR A 64 33.28 -3.65 0.53
C TYR A 64 33.73 -4.67 1.58
N GLY A 65 33.35 -5.95 1.46
CA GLY A 65 33.67 -6.98 2.44
C GLY A 65 33.17 -6.64 3.85
N VAL A 66 34.02 -6.87 4.86
CA VAL A 66 33.71 -6.56 6.29
C VAL A 66 34.07 -5.10 6.65
N GLY A 67 34.35 -4.27 5.64
CA GLY A 67 34.73 -2.87 5.81
C GLY A 67 33.62 -1.99 6.39
N PRO A 68 33.97 -0.80 6.90
CA PRO A 68 33.00 0.15 7.47
C PRO A 68 31.94 0.60 6.45
N ASP A 69 32.31 0.72 5.17
CA ASP A 69 31.41 1.11 4.09
C ASP A 69 30.37 0.02 3.77
N GLY A 70 30.77 -1.26 3.81
CA GLY A 70 29.84 -2.40 3.68
C GLY A 70 28.84 -2.45 4.83
N LYS A 71 29.30 -2.24 6.07
CA LYS A 71 28.41 -2.15 7.25
C LYS A 71 27.44 -0.98 7.14
N ARG A 72 27.90 0.17 6.64
CA ARG A 72 27.05 1.36 6.43
C ARG A 72 25.99 1.10 5.36
N LEU A 73 26.35 0.50 4.23
CA LEU A 73 25.42 0.17 3.16
C LEU A 73 24.38 -0.88 3.61
N ALA A 74 24.82 -1.90 4.36
CA ALA A 74 23.92 -2.89 4.95
C ALA A 74 22.93 -2.24 5.95
N ALA A 75 23.40 -1.29 6.77
CA ALA A 75 22.54 -0.56 7.70
C ALA A 75 21.51 0.32 6.98
N LEU A 76 21.87 0.94 5.86
CA LEU A 76 20.94 1.70 5.02
C LEU A 76 19.89 0.79 4.37
N ALA A 77 20.27 -0.41 3.92
CA ALA A 77 19.33 -1.39 3.38
C ALA A 77 18.34 -1.87 4.45
N ASP A 78 18.82 -2.13 5.67
CA ASP A 78 17.99 -2.46 6.83
C ASP A 78 17.04 -1.33 7.22
N ALA A 79 17.52 -0.07 7.18
CA ALA A 79 16.71 1.09 7.47
C ALA A 79 15.61 1.28 6.42
N ALA A 80 15.94 1.12 5.13
CA ALA A 80 14.98 1.16 4.03
C ALA A 80 13.93 0.05 4.15
N GLU A 81 14.31 -1.17 4.56
CA GLU A 81 13.38 -2.29 4.76
C GLU A 81 12.42 -2.09 5.95
N ARG A 82 12.89 -1.50 7.05
CA ARG A 82 12.08 -1.28 8.27
C ARG A 82 11.33 0.05 8.29
N ALA A 83 11.58 0.94 7.33
CA ALA A 83 11.00 2.28 7.35
C ALA A 83 9.47 2.26 7.28
N PRO A 84 8.75 3.03 8.10
CA PRO A 84 7.30 3.17 7.96
C PRO A 84 6.97 3.86 6.64
N ARG A 85 5.75 3.67 6.13
CA ARG A 85 5.30 4.16 4.80
C ARG A 85 5.68 5.63 4.52
N GLY A 86 5.50 6.51 5.50
CA GLY A 86 5.81 7.94 5.35
C GLY A 86 7.30 8.29 5.31
N ALA A 87 8.19 7.41 5.78
CA ALA A 87 9.65 7.60 5.75
C ALA A 87 10.35 6.69 4.73
N ARG A 88 9.60 5.78 4.08
CA ARG A 88 10.15 4.77 3.16
C ARG A 88 10.84 5.40 1.95
N GLU A 89 10.25 6.43 1.38
CA GLU A 89 10.81 7.15 0.22
C GLU A 89 12.20 7.73 0.53
N VAL A 90 12.33 8.40 1.68
CA VAL A 90 13.59 9.01 2.11
C VAL A 90 14.66 7.94 2.30
N ALA A 91 14.32 6.84 3.00
CA ALA A 91 15.26 5.75 3.24
C ALA A 91 15.70 5.04 1.96
N GLU A 92 14.80 4.82 1.00
CA GLU A 92 15.12 4.24 -0.32
C GLU A 92 15.99 5.18 -1.17
N ASN A 93 15.79 6.50 -1.08
CA ASN A 93 16.63 7.49 -1.74
C ASN A 93 18.05 7.51 -1.16
N GLU A 94 18.19 7.41 0.17
CA GLU A 94 19.50 7.29 0.82
C GLU A 94 20.23 6.01 0.41
N LEU A 95 19.53 4.87 0.40
CA LEU A 95 20.08 3.60 -0.07
C LEU A 95 20.53 3.68 -1.52
N SER A 96 19.72 4.29 -2.39
CA SER A 96 20.04 4.47 -3.81
C SER A 96 21.23 5.40 -4.02
N SER A 97 21.34 6.48 -3.23
CA SER A 97 22.52 7.36 -3.22
C SER A 97 23.79 6.63 -2.78
N ALA A 98 23.69 5.71 -1.83
CA ALA A 98 24.83 4.92 -1.37
C ALA A 98 25.24 3.87 -2.39
N LEU A 99 24.27 3.16 -3.01
CA LEU A 99 24.52 2.20 -4.09
C LEU A 99 25.17 2.85 -5.32
N ALA A 100 24.81 4.08 -5.66
CA ALA A 100 25.41 4.80 -6.79
C ALA A 100 26.91 5.12 -6.61
N ARG A 101 27.45 4.96 -5.39
CA ARG A 101 28.89 5.14 -5.10
C ARG A 101 29.66 3.81 -5.13
N VAL A 102 28.95 2.69 -5.27
CA VAL A 102 29.55 1.38 -5.49
C VAL A 102 29.95 1.33 -6.96
N ASP A 103 31.25 1.38 -7.24
CA ASP A 103 31.78 1.19 -8.60
C ASP A 103 31.60 -0.29 -9.00
N PRO A 104 31.16 -0.60 -10.24
CA PRO A 104 30.97 -1.96 -10.72
C PRO A 104 32.28 -2.73 -10.94
#